data_AF-A0A845ZNJ4-F1
#
_entry.id   AF-A0A845ZNJ4-F1
#
_cell.length_a   1.000
_cell.length_b   1.000
_cell.length_c   1.000
_cell.angle_alpha   90.00
_cell.angle_beta   90.00
_cell.angle_gamma   90.00
#
_symmetry.space_group_name_H-M   'P 1'
#
loop_
_entity.id
_entity.type
_entity.pdbx_description
1 polymer ?
#
loop_
_entity_poly.entity_id
_entity_poly.type
_entity_poly.pdbx_seq_one_letter_code
_entity_poly.pdbx_strand_id
1 'polypeptide(L)' 'MKIHFERTGGFMGMNMATEVDTESLSPEEADQLQAMINTNSFFELPAQLMSSTPGADQFSYKLTV' A
#
# COMPACT_ATOMS: atom_id res chain seq x y z
N MET A 1 8.80 11.62 3.31
CA MET A 1 7.84 10.59 3.80
C MET A 1 8.30 9.25 3.25
N LYS A 2 8.28 8.19 4.07
CA LYS A 2 8.82 6.88 3.67
C LYS A 2 7.72 5.84 3.68
N ILE A 3 7.42 5.30 2.52
CA ILE A 3 6.33 4.36 2.33
C ILE A 3 6.92 2.97 2.09
N HIS A 4 6.50 2.00 2.88
CA HIS A 4 6.79 0.58 2.65
C HIS A 4 5.52 -0.12 2.15
N PHE A 5 5.62 -0.77 1.00
CA PHE A 5 4.53 -1.53 0.39
C PHE A 5 4.96 -2.98 0.23
N GLU A 6 4.08 -3.90 0.63
CA GLU A 6 4.23 -5.33 0.41
C GLU A 6 2.90 -5.91 -0.08
N ARG A 7 2.97 -6.78 -1.09
CA ARG A 7 1.86 -7.59 -1.58
C ARG A 7 2.26 -9.05 -1.60
N THR A 8 1.47 -9.89 -0.95
CA THR A 8 1.65 -11.35 -0.91
C THR A 8 0.39 -12.06 -1.40
N GLY A 9 0.48 -13.36 -1.68
CA GLY A 9 -0.66 -14.15 -2.16
C GLY A 9 -0.72 -14.26 -3.68
N GLY A 10 -1.91 -14.38 -4.26
CA GLY A 10 -2.04 -14.62 -5.70
C GLY A 10 -1.49 -15.99 -6.12
N PHE A 11 -1.07 -16.06 -7.37
CA PHE A 11 -0.51 -17.28 -7.96
C PHE A 11 0.74 -17.72 -7.19
N MET A 12 0.69 -18.93 -6.61
CA MET A 12 1.78 -19.53 -5.83
C MET A 12 2.25 -18.71 -4.61
N GLY A 13 1.48 -17.73 -4.13
CA GLY A 13 1.85 -16.96 -2.95
C GLY A 13 3.05 -16.01 -3.16
N MET A 14 3.23 -15.49 -4.37
CA MET A 14 4.32 -14.56 -4.70
C MET A 14 4.35 -13.34 -3.76
N ASN A 15 5.56 -12.88 -3.40
CA ASN A 15 5.80 -11.65 -2.65
C ASN A 15 6.36 -10.57 -3.58
N MET A 16 5.79 -9.37 -3.51
CA MET A 16 6.30 -8.15 -4.12
C MET A 16 6.36 -7.05 -3.08
N ALA A 17 7.56 -6.50 -2.83
CA ALA A 17 7.75 -5.42 -1.89
C ALA A 17 8.54 -4.27 -2.53
N THR A 18 8.26 -3.04 -2.09
CA THR A 18 9.01 -1.85 -2.49
C THR A 18 9.01 -0.83 -1.36
N GLU A 19 10.04 0.02 -1.36
CA GLU A 19 10.13 1.19 -0.50
C GLU A 19 10.17 2.44 -1.38
N VAL A 20 9.43 3.46 -0.97
CA VAL A 20 9.35 4.74 -1.66
C VAL A 20 9.69 5.83 -0.66
N ASP A 21 10.78 6.53 -0.91
CA ASP A 21 11.09 7.78 -0.21
C ASP A 21 10.64 8.95 -1.07
N THR A 22 9.68 9.75 -0.60
CA THR A 22 9.18 10.89 -1.37
C THR A 22 10.26 11.94 -1.64
N GLU A 23 11.34 11.96 -0.86
CA GLU A 23 12.48 12.85 -1.12
C GLU A 23 13.28 12.44 -2.36
N SER A 24 13.10 11.20 -2.84
CA SER A 24 13.73 10.67 -4.07
C SER A 24 12.89 10.85 -5.33
N LEU A 25 11.65 11.34 -5.19
CA LEU A 25 10.70 11.53 -6.30
C LEU A 25 10.77 12.95 -6.86
N SER A 26 10.20 13.14 -8.05
CA SER A 26 9.90 14.49 -8.52
C SER A 26 8.89 15.18 -7.57
N PRO A 27 8.90 16.52 -7.47
CA PRO A 27 7.94 17.24 -6.63
C PRO A 27 6.49 16.89 -6.97
N GLU A 28 6.19 16.73 -8.26
CA GLU A 28 4.85 16.41 -8.76
C GLU A 28 4.37 15.03 -8.28
N GLU A 29 5.24 14.01 -8.31
CA GLU A 29 4.90 12.66 -7.82
C GLU A 29 4.78 12.61 -6.30
N ALA A 30 5.65 13.33 -5.59
CA ALA A 30 5.60 13.43 -4.13
C ALA A 30 4.28 14.09 -3.67
N ASP A 31 3.88 15.18 -4.32
CA ASP A 31 2.63 15.88 -4.05
C ASP A 31 1.41 15.00 -4.33
N GLN A 32 1.43 14.24 -5.44
CA GLN A 32 0.36 13.29 -5.76
C GLN A 32 0.21 12.21 -4.69
N LEU A 33 1.30 11.59 -4.25
CA LEU A 33 1.28 10.57 -3.19
C LEU A 33 0.74 11.15 -1.87
N GLN A 34 1.21 12.33 -1.49
CA GLN A 34 0.76 13.01 -0.28
C GLN A 34 -0.75 13.33 -0.34
N ALA A 35 -1.22 13.80 -1.51
CA ALA A 35 -2.64 14.07 -1.73
C ALA A 35 -3.48 12.79 -1.63
N MET A 36 -3.03 11.66 -2.18
CA MET A 36 -3.74 10.38 -2.07
C MET A 36 -3.88 9.92 -0.62
N ILE A 37 -2.81 10.01 0.18
CA ILE A 37 -2.84 9.65 1.61
C ILE A 37 -3.84 10.53 2.38
N ASN A 38 -3.80 11.84 2.14
CA ASN A 38 -4.63 12.81 2.86
C ASN A 38 -6.12 12.71 2.46
N THR A 39 -6.41 12.57 1.16
CA THR A 39 -7.78 12.53 0.65
C THR A 39 -8.53 11.23 1.00
N ASN A 40 -7.81 10.14 1.28
CA ASN A 40 -8.42 8.85 1.63
C ASN A 40 -8.47 8.62 3.15
N SER A 41 -8.14 9.62 3.98
CA SER A 41 -8.05 9.48 5.44
C SER A 41 -7.28 8.22 5.84
N PHE A 42 -6.14 7.96 5.21
CA PHE A 42 -5.44 6.67 5.32
C PHE A 42 -5.21 6.23 6.77
N PHE A 43 -4.87 7.17 7.66
CA PHE A 43 -4.62 6.90 9.07
C PHE A 43 -5.88 6.59 9.90
N GLU A 44 -7.07 6.80 9.35
CA GLU A 44 -8.35 6.42 9.96
C GLU A 44 -8.82 5.02 9.50
N LEU A 45 -8.15 4.43 8.50
CA LEU A 45 -8.45 3.07 8.05
C LEU A 45 -8.08 2.04 9.13
N PRO A 46 -8.81 0.91 9.19
CA PRO A 46 -8.42 -0.18 10.08
C PRO A 46 -7.06 -0.75 9.67
N ALA A 47 -6.28 -1.20 10.67
CA ALA A 47 -4.96 -1.78 10.44
C ALA A 47 -4.96 -3.02 9.54
N GLN A 48 -6.12 -3.66 9.36
CA GLN A 48 -6.29 -4.80 8.47
C GLN A 48 -7.59 -4.66 7.67
N LEU A 49 -7.47 -4.63 6.35
CA LEU A 49 -8.58 -4.68 5.41
C LEU A 49 -8.80 -6.14 5.02
N MET A 50 -9.80 -6.79 5.61
CA MET A 50 -10.14 -8.18 5.27
C MET A 50 -11.27 -8.24 4.25
N SER A 51 -11.13 -9.11 3.25
CA SER A 51 -12.25 -9.50 2.39
C SER A 51 -13.28 -10.27 3.22
N SER A 52 -14.55 -9.93 3.09
CA SER A 52 -15.66 -10.68 3.70
C SER A 52 -15.94 -12.01 3.01
N THR A 53 -15.37 -12.22 1.82
CA THR A 53 -15.58 -13.44 1.01
C THR A 53 -14.27 -14.23 0.91
N PRO A 54 -14.26 -15.52 1.27
CA PRO A 54 -13.13 -16.41 1.00
C PRO A 54 -12.89 -16.58 -0.50
N GLY A 55 -11.63 -16.61 -0.92
CA GLY A 55 -11.25 -16.85 -2.31
C GLY A 55 -9.87 -17.46 -2.40
N ALA A 56 -9.70 -18.42 -3.31
CA ALA A 56 -8.38 -18.92 -3.64
C ALA A 56 -7.53 -17.78 -4.23
N ASP A 57 -6.21 -17.83 -3.97
CA ASP A 57 -5.23 -16.91 -4.53
C ASP A 57 -5.51 -15.42 -4.26
N GLN A 58 -6.13 -15.08 -3.12
CA GLN A 58 -6.30 -13.68 -2.73
C GLN A 58 -4.96 -12.99 -2.45
N PHE A 59 -4.88 -11.71 -2.81
CA PHE A 59 -3.76 -10.87 -2.42
C PHE A 59 -3.98 -10.28 -1.03
N SER A 60 -2.92 -10.27 -0.23
CA SER A 60 -2.82 -9.49 1.00
C SER A 60 -1.88 -8.33 0.76
N TYR A 61 -2.22 -7.16 1.30
CA TYR A 61 -1.44 -5.94 1.16
C TYR A 61 -1.05 -5.43 2.54
N LYS A 62 0.19 -4.96 2.66
CA LYS A 62 0.68 -4.24 3.83
C LYS A 62 1.27 -2.93 3.33
N LEU A 63 0.75 -1.83 3.85
CA LEU A 63 1.20 -0.48 3.52
C LEU A 63 1.52 0.25 4.82
N THR A 64 2.72 0.83 4.90
CA THR A 64 3.19 1.66 6.02
C THR A 64 3.67 2.98 5.43
N VAL A 65 3.32 4.10 6.05
CA VAL A 65 3.58 5.47 5.58
C VAL A 65 4.30 6.25 6.66
#